data_AF-A0A1S1YSX2-F1
#
_entry.id   AF-A0A1S1YSX2-F1
#
_cell.length_a   1.000
_cell.length_b   1.000
_cell.length_c   1.000
_cell.angle_alpha   90.00
_cell.angle_beta   90.00
_cell.angle_gamma   90.00
#
_symmetry.space_group_name_H-M   'P 1'
#
loop_
_entity.id
_entity.type
_entity.pdbx_description
1 polymer ?
#
loop_
_entity_poly.entity_id
_entity_poly.type
_entity_poly.pdbx_seq_one_letter_code
_entity_poly.pdbx_strand_id
1 'polypeptide(L)'
;MNSYRKIIDKFKSSKEESLLIDFKCIHNGKEAYGESDDINYINRKNLILELYEKYSAEDKTLIKWLLQEELKGFEFDIPVYTTDLCAFMLYKHMTIEDVYDLYDAKFGAGSDHQACIDIELIFGQNKDEIKAYLKSECTQKELNNEILETIECYELNKNAKFKSREEYIEYFETKKFEALKFDLG
;
A
#
# COMPACT_ATOMS: atom_id res chain seq x y z
N MET A 1 18.25 1.99 19.59
CA MET A 1 16.87 2.18 19.11
C MET A 1 16.89 3.31 18.11
N ASN A 2 16.65 3.00 16.83
CA ASN A 2 16.67 3.95 15.71
C ASN A 2 15.70 5.13 15.98
N SER A 3 16.00 6.32 15.47
CA SER A 3 15.14 7.51 15.60
C SER A 3 13.72 7.22 15.08
N TYR A 4 13.63 6.54 13.94
CA TYR A 4 12.35 6.16 13.32
C TYR A 4 11.52 5.20 14.18
N ARG A 5 12.14 4.21 14.83
CA ARG A 5 11.42 3.29 15.73
C ARG A 5 10.74 4.00 16.88
N LYS A 6 11.41 5.00 17.46
CA LYS A 6 10.82 5.82 18.54
C LYS A 6 9.58 6.58 18.05
N ILE A 7 9.61 7.07 16.82
CA ILE A 7 8.47 7.76 16.20
C ILE A 7 7.31 6.78 15.98
N ILE A 8 7.60 5.59 15.45
CA ILE A 8 6.60 4.51 15.26
C ILE A 8 5.93 4.16 16.59
N ASP A 9 6.71 3.87 17.63
CA ASP A 9 6.18 3.45 18.93
C ASP A 9 5.39 4.58 19.62
N LYS A 10 5.84 5.83 19.48
CA LYS A 10 5.13 7.00 20.01
C LYS A 10 3.83 7.26 19.24
N PHE A 11 3.84 7.15 17.91
CA PHE A 11 2.63 7.29 17.11
C PHE A 11 1.64 6.15 17.42
N LYS A 12 2.12 4.91 17.56
CA LYS A 12 1.29 3.75 17.92
C LYS A 12 0.46 4.01 19.19
N SER A 13 1.07 4.61 20.20
CA SER A 13 0.43 4.89 21.50
C SER A 13 -0.39 6.18 21.53
N SER A 14 0.10 7.26 20.93
CA SER A 14 -0.54 8.59 21.01
C SER A 14 -1.51 8.89 19.87
N LYS A 15 -1.32 8.26 18.70
CA LYS A 15 -1.99 8.58 17.43
C LYS A 15 -1.84 10.05 17.01
N GLU A 16 -0.84 10.76 17.53
CA GLU A 16 -0.59 12.16 17.21
C GLU A 16 0.09 12.31 15.84
N GLU A 17 -0.66 12.77 14.83
CA GLU A 17 -0.11 13.03 13.49
C GLU A 17 0.97 14.12 13.45
N SER A 18 1.08 14.96 14.49
CA SER A 18 2.17 15.95 14.60
C SER A 18 3.56 15.29 14.61
N LEU A 19 3.64 14.03 15.03
CA LEU A 19 4.85 13.21 14.99
C LEU A 19 5.26 12.81 13.56
N LEU A 20 4.33 12.93 12.61
CA LEU A 20 4.49 12.48 11.24
C LEU A 20 4.79 13.62 10.26
N ILE A 21 4.98 14.85 10.74
CA ILE A 21 5.11 16.05 9.90
C ILE A 21 6.28 15.95 8.91
N ASP A 22 7.41 15.41 9.34
CA ASP A 22 8.64 15.25 8.53
C ASP A 22 8.57 14.07 7.54
N PHE A 23 7.42 13.40 7.48
CA PHE A 23 7.16 12.26 6.58
C PHE A 23 6.06 12.56 5.57
N LYS A 24 5.33 13.68 5.71
CA LYS A 24 4.27 14.06 4.76
C LYS A 24 4.84 14.23 3.37
N CYS A 25 4.08 13.84 2.37
CA CYS A 25 4.41 14.09 0.98
C CYS A 25 4.33 15.59 0.69
N ILE A 26 5.45 16.20 0.31
CA ILE A 26 5.54 17.64 0.04
C ILE A 26 6.33 17.85 -1.25
N HIS A 27 5.62 18.21 -2.31
CA HIS A 27 6.23 18.59 -3.59
C HIS A 27 7.18 19.77 -3.42
N ASN A 28 8.31 19.73 -4.12
CA ASN A 28 9.36 20.74 -4.02
C ASN A 28 9.10 22.03 -4.83
N GLY A 29 7.95 22.12 -5.53
CA GLY A 29 7.54 23.27 -6.34
C GLY A 29 8.21 23.36 -7.71
N LYS A 30 8.97 22.34 -8.13
CA LYS A 30 9.63 22.29 -9.44
C LYS A 30 8.86 21.37 -10.38
N GLU A 31 8.58 21.85 -11.59
CA GLU A 31 7.80 21.10 -12.59
C GLU A 31 8.66 20.57 -13.75
N ALA A 32 9.95 20.93 -13.80
CA ALA A 32 10.84 20.44 -14.84
C ALA A 32 11.09 18.94 -14.68
N TYR A 33 11.18 18.24 -15.82
CA TYR A 33 11.46 16.81 -15.86
C TYR A 33 12.80 16.51 -15.15
N GLY A 34 12.75 15.60 -14.18
CA GLY A 34 13.91 15.25 -13.35
C GLY A 34 14.23 16.24 -12.23
N GLU A 35 13.46 17.32 -12.06
CA GLU A 35 13.58 18.25 -10.94
C GLU A 35 12.40 18.19 -9.96
N SER A 36 11.24 17.70 -10.42
CA SER A 36 10.07 17.42 -9.58
C SER A 36 10.40 16.33 -8.56
N ASP A 37 10.15 16.58 -7.28
CA ASP A 37 10.52 15.67 -6.20
C ASP A 37 9.70 15.93 -4.92
N ASP A 38 9.76 15.00 -3.98
CA ASP A 38 9.21 15.12 -2.63
C ASP A 38 10.32 15.33 -1.59
N ILE A 39 10.26 16.48 -0.92
CA ILE A 39 11.23 16.93 0.07
C ILE A 39 11.43 15.90 1.20
N ASN A 40 10.39 15.15 1.55
CA ASN A 40 10.39 14.22 2.67
C ASN A 40 10.50 12.75 2.25
N TYR A 41 10.64 12.45 0.95
CA TYR A 41 10.62 11.08 0.45
C TYR A 41 11.61 10.17 1.18
N ILE A 42 12.86 10.60 1.34
CA ILE A 42 13.90 9.80 2.00
C ILE A 42 13.55 9.49 3.46
N ASN A 43 12.99 10.46 4.19
CA ASN A 43 12.55 10.25 5.57
C ASN A 43 11.41 9.25 5.63
N ARG A 44 10.40 9.40 4.75
CA ARG A 44 9.25 8.50 4.69
C ARG A 44 9.65 7.08 4.29
N LYS A 45 10.51 6.93 3.27
CA LYS A 45 11.10 5.64 2.87
C LYS A 45 11.77 4.95 4.06
N ASN A 46 12.63 5.66 4.80
CA ASN A 46 13.34 5.06 5.93
C ASN A 46 12.40 4.69 7.09
N LEU A 47 11.33 5.45 7.31
CA LEU A 47 10.29 5.11 8.28
C LEU A 47 9.52 3.85 7.88
N ILE A 48 9.16 3.72 6.59
CA ILE A 48 8.48 2.54 6.03
C ILE A 48 9.37 1.31 6.17
N LEU A 49 10.65 1.41 5.79
CA LEU A 49 11.61 0.31 5.92
C LEU A 49 11.79 -0.12 7.38
N GLU A 50 11.96 0.85 8.29
CA GLU A 50 12.02 0.55 9.73
C GLU A 50 10.71 -0.13 10.18
N LEU A 51 9.54 0.37 9.79
CA LEU A 51 8.26 -0.24 10.14
C LEU A 51 8.17 -1.70 9.66
N TYR A 52 8.59 -1.97 8.44
CA TYR A 52 8.56 -3.30 7.83
C TYR A 52 9.36 -4.36 8.60
N GLU A 53 10.48 -3.99 9.22
CA GLU A 53 11.28 -4.91 10.04
C GLU A 53 10.47 -5.53 11.19
N LYS A 54 9.49 -4.79 11.72
CA LYS A 54 8.61 -5.26 12.78
C LYS A 54 7.33 -4.43 12.82
N TYR A 55 6.27 -4.98 12.27
CA TYR A 55 4.93 -4.42 12.26
C TYR A 55 3.90 -5.45 12.76
N SER A 56 2.72 -4.96 13.10
CA SER A 56 1.62 -5.72 13.66
C SER A 56 0.28 -5.08 13.29
N ALA A 57 -0.83 -5.72 13.65
CA ALA A 57 -2.17 -5.15 13.43
C ALA A 57 -2.37 -3.77 14.10
N GLU A 58 -1.68 -3.47 15.21
CA GLU A 58 -1.77 -2.17 15.89
C GLU A 58 -1.14 -1.01 15.09
N ASP A 59 -0.27 -1.35 14.14
CA ASP A 59 0.40 -0.40 13.25
C ASP A 59 -0.48 0.01 12.06
N LYS A 60 -1.65 -0.61 11.89
CA LYS A 60 -2.53 -0.38 10.72
C LYS A 60 -2.80 1.10 10.45
N THR A 61 -3.09 1.89 11.48
CA THR A 61 -3.32 3.34 11.31
C THR A 61 -2.12 4.04 10.67
N LEU A 62 -0.90 3.69 11.09
CA LEU A 62 0.31 4.27 10.52
C LEU A 62 0.54 3.77 9.09
N ILE A 63 0.32 2.48 8.84
CA ILE A 63 0.45 1.88 7.51
C ILE A 63 -0.48 2.57 6.51
N LYS A 64 -1.76 2.74 6.87
CA LYS A 64 -2.75 3.45 6.03
C LYS A 64 -2.35 4.90 5.80
N TRP A 65 -1.89 5.59 6.84
CA TRP A 65 -1.39 6.96 6.70
C TRP A 65 -0.22 7.04 5.72
N LEU A 66 0.77 6.15 5.85
CA LEU A 66 1.93 6.11 4.95
C LEU A 66 1.53 5.79 3.51
N LEU A 67 0.64 4.82 3.31
CA LEU A 67 0.11 4.48 1.98
C LEU A 67 -0.53 5.69 1.31
N GLN A 68 -1.32 6.47 2.04
CA GLN A 68 -1.96 7.68 1.53
C GLN A 68 -0.95 8.79 1.22
N GLU A 69 0.13 8.93 1.99
CA GLU A 69 1.22 9.85 1.64
C GLU A 69 2.01 9.40 0.41
N GLU A 70 2.23 8.09 0.22
CA GLU A 70 2.87 7.57 -1.00
C GLU A 70 2.01 7.81 -2.25
N LEU A 71 0.69 7.62 -2.15
CA LEU A 71 -0.22 7.83 -3.29
C LEU A 71 -0.31 9.29 -3.74
N LYS A 72 -0.15 10.25 -2.83
CA LYS A 72 -0.01 11.67 -3.21
C LYS A 72 1.20 11.92 -4.09
N GLY A 73 2.25 11.12 -3.91
CA GLY A 73 3.50 11.18 -4.65
C GLY A 73 3.40 10.85 -6.13
N PHE A 74 2.32 10.18 -6.53
CA PHE A 74 2.13 9.75 -7.92
C PHE A 74 2.10 10.93 -8.91
N GLU A 75 1.59 12.10 -8.51
CA GLU A 75 1.54 13.29 -9.38
C GLU A 75 2.92 13.83 -9.78
N PHE A 76 3.99 13.37 -9.14
CA PHE A 76 5.35 13.88 -9.31
C PHE A 76 6.41 12.78 -9.33
N ASP A 77 6.06 11.59 -9.83
CA ASP A 77 6.97 10.47 -10.13
C ASP A 77 7.78 9.94 -8.93
N ILE A 78 7.17 9.89 -7.73
CA ILE A 78 7.79 9.17 -6.60
C ILE A 78 7.88 7.66 -6.93
N PRO A 79 8.98 6.97 -6.56
CA PRO A 79 9.12 5.53 -6.77
C PRO A 79 8.01 4.71 -6.11
N VAL A 80 7.44 3.77 -6.86
CA VAL A 80 6.27 2.94 -6.48
C VAL A 80 6.56 1.91 -5.36
N TYR A 81 7.82 1.59 -5.13
CA TYR A 81 8.24 0.47 -4.28
C TYR A 81 7.82 0.62 -2.81
N THR A 82 7.78 1.85 -2.30
CA THR A 82 7.30 2.18 -0.96
C THR A 82 5.78 2.01 -0.84
N THR A 83 5.02 2.29 -1.91
CA THR A 83 3.57 2.01 -2.00
C THR A 83 3.31 0.50 -1.90
N ASP A 84 4.04 -0.32 -2.66
CA ASP A 84 3.90 -1.78 -2.66
C ASP A 84 4.18 -2.38 -1.26
N LEU A 85 5.21 -1.88 -0.58
CA LEU A 85 5.54 -2.30 0.77
C LEU A 85 4.44 -1.93 1.80
N CYS A 86 3.89 -0.71 1.70
CA CYS A 86 2.77 -0.29 2.55
C CYS A 86 1.51 -1.12 2.28
N ALA A 87 1.18 -1.35 1.01
CA ALA A 87 0.03 -2.15 0.61
C ALA A 87 0.14 -3.59 1.10
N PHE A 88 1.33 -4.19 1.02
CA PHE A 88 1.57 -5.53 1.59
C PHE A 88 1.44 -5.57 3.12
N MET A 89 2.01 -4.60 3.84
CA MET A 89 1.87 -4.53 5.30
C MET A 89 0.40 -4.40 5.71
N LEU A 90 -0.39 -3.60 4.98
CA LEU A 90 -1.82 -3.46 5.18
C LEU A 90 -2.53 -4.78 4.91
N TYR A 91 -2.25 -5.42 3.77
CA TYR A 91 -2.84 -6.69 3.37
C TYR A 91 -2.65 -7.78 4.44
N LYS A 92 -1.45 -7.92 5.01
CA LYS A 92 -1.16 -8.92 6.04
C LYS A 92 -2.05 -8.78 7.28
N HIS A 93 -2.45 -7.56 7.62
CA HIS A 93 -3.30 -7.26 8.78
C HIS A 93 -4.67 -6.70 8.41
N MET A 94 -5.10 -6.84 7.16
CA MET A 94 -6.31 -6.21 6.64
C MET A 94 -7.58 -6.68 7.35
N THR A 95 -8.55 -5.77 7.47
CA THR A 95 -9.97 -6.14 7.56
C THR A 95 -10.60 -6.09 6.17
N ILE A 96 -11.87 -6.47 6.06
CA ILE A 96 -12.55 -6.55 4.77
C ILE A 96 -12.69 -5.15 4.12
N GLU A 97 -12.83 -4.10 4.93
CA GLU A 97 -12.96 -2.71 4.50
C GLU A 97 -11.66 -2.15 3.92
N ASP A 98 -10.50 -2.69 4.31
CA ASP A 98 -9.20 -2.24 3.78
C ASP A 98 -9.03 -2.61 2.29
N VAL A 99 -9.96 -3.35 1.68
CA VAL A 99 -10.00 -3.61 0.23
C VAL A 99 -10.05 -2.31 -0.58
N TYR A 100 -10.67 -1.25 -0.05
CA TYR A 100 -10.72 0.05 -0.75
C TYR A 100 -9.35 0.70 -0.83
N ASP A 101 -8.61 0.73 0.28
CA ASP A 101 -7.24 1.26 0.30
C ASP A 101 -6.30 0.44 -0.59
N LEU A 102 -6.46 -0.88 -0.64
CA LEU A 102 -5.66 -1.77 -1.50
C LEU A 102 -6.03 -1.64 -2.98
N TYR A 103 -7.30 -1.38 -3.28
CA TYR A 103 -7.75 -1.07 -4.63
C TYR A 103 -7.17 0.26 -5.11
N ASP A 104 -7.27 1.30 -4.28
CA ASP A 104 -6.70 2.62 -4.52
C ASP A 104 -5.17 2.55 -4.66
N ALA A 105 -4.49 1.74 -3.85
CA ALA A 105 -3.06 1.50 -4.01
C ALA A 105 -2.70 1.01 -5.41
N LYS A 106 -3.46 0.06 -5.95
CA LYS A 106 -3.20 -0.54 -7.27
C LYS A 106 -3.65 0.34 -8.43
N PHE A 107 -4.84 0.94 -8.33
CA PHE A 107 -5.52 1.58 -9.47
C PHE A 107 -5.73 3.10 -9.31
N GLY A 108 -5.60 3.62 -8.10
CA GLY A 108 -5.72 5.06 -7.79
C GLY A 108 -4.51 5.89 -8.22
N ALA A 109 -3.42 5.22 -8.60
CA ALA A 109 -2.24 5.84 -9.19
C ALA A 109 -2.01 5.32 -10.63
N GLY A 110 -1.08 5.94 -11.36
CA GLY A 110 -0.86 5.66 -12.78
C GLY A 110 -0.32 4.27 -13.10
N SER A 111 0.03 4.06 -14.37
CA SER A 111 0.33 2.73 -14.93
C SER A 111 1.39 1.93 -14.19
N ASP A 112 2.39 2.60 -13.60
CA ASP A 112 3.47 1.93 -12.88
C ASP A 112 2.96 1.27 -11.60
N HIS A 113 2.04 1.92 -10.88
CA HIS A 113 1.37 1.34 -9.71
C HIS A 113 0.53 0.12 -10.11
N GLN A 114 -0.21 0.22 -11.21
CA GLN A 114 -1.01 -0.89 -11.74
C GLN A 114 -0.15 -2.11 -12.09
N ALA A 115 1.08 -1.89 -12.55
CA ALA A 115 2.02 -2.94 -12.90
C ALA A 115 2.77 -3.53 -11.70
N CYS A 116 3.16 -2.70 -10.72
CA CYS A 116 3.98 -3.13 -9.59
C CYS A 116 3.17 -3.77 -8.44
N ILE A 117 1.95 -3.28 -8.20
CA ILE A 117 1.12 -3.74 -7.09
C ILE A 117 0.29 -4.94 -7.54
N ASP A 118 0.43 -6.05 -6.84
CA ASP A 118 -0.19 -7.31 -7.26
C ASP A 118 -1.71 -7.31 -7.03
N ILE A 119 -2.45 -7.95 -7.95
CA ILE A 119 -3.91 -8.08 -7.84
C ILE A 119 -4.32 -8.95 -6.66
N GLU A 120 -3.46 -9.87 -6.20
CA GLU A 120 -3.70 -10.72 -5.02
C GLU A 120 -4.08 -9.92 -3.77
N LEU A 121 -3.63 -8.66 -3.65
CA LEU A 121 -4.00 -7.78 -2.53
C LEU A 121 -5.51 -7.49 -2.48
N ILE A 122 -6.15 -7.34 -3.64
CA ILE A 122 -7.60 -7.04 -3.77
C ILE A 122 -8.46 -8.29 -3.59
N PHE A 123 -7.93 -9.47 -3.89
CA PHE A 123 -8.62 -10.73 -3.54
C PHE A 123 -8.75 -10.92 -2.02
N GLY A 124 -7.97 -10.17 -1.24
CA GLY A 124 -8.10 -10.08 0.21
C GLY A 124 -7.76 -11.37 0.93
N GLN A 125 -8.41 -11.60 2.07
CA GLN A 125 -8.27 -12.85 2.82
C GLN A 125 -8.94 -14.02 2.11
N ASN A 126 -10.16 -13.77 1.63
CA ASN A 126 -10.96 -14.70 0.88
C ASN A 126 -11.76 -13.90 -0.15
N LYS A 127 -11.51 -14.20 -1.41
CA LYS A 127 -12.10 -13.50 -2.54
C LYS A 127 -13.63 -13.58 -2.55
N ASP A 128 -14.21 -14.71 -2.12
CA ASP A 128 -15.66 -14.87 -2.08
C ASP A 128 -16.29 -14.04 -0.95
N GLU A 129 -15.60 -13.89 0.18
CA GLU A 129 -16.00 -13.01 1.27
C GLU A 129 -15.93 -11.54 0.84
N ILE A 130 -14.85 -11.13 0.17
CA ILE A 130 -14.70 -9.78 -0.39
C ILE A 130 -15.85 -9.49 -1.37
N LYS A 131 -16.13 -10.41 -2.30
CA LYS A 131 -17.27 -10.25 -3.22
C LYS A 131 -18.61 -10.16 -2.51
N ALA A 132 -18.83 -10.97 -1.47
CA ALA A 132 -20.06 -10.94 -0.69
C ALA A 132 -20.23 -9.61 0.06
N TYR A 133 -19.15 -9.09 0.65
CA TYR A 133 -19.12 -7.78 1.30
C TYR A 133 -19.41 -6.64 0.33
N LEU A 134 -18.72 -6.59 -0.82
CA LEU A 134 -18.93 -5.53 -1.82
C LEU A 134 -20.35 -5.52 -2.38
N LYS A 135 -21.01 -6.68 -2.45
CA LYS A 135 -22.42 -6.81 -2.87
C LYS A 135 -23.42 -6.37 -1.81
N SER A 136 -23.08 -6.48 -0.52
CA SER A 136 -23.97 -6.14 0.60
C SER A 136 -23.77 -4.70 1.09
N GLU A 137 -22.56 -4.17 0.99
CA GLU A 137 -22.23 -2.79 1.33
C GLU A 137 -22.87 -1.82 0.31
N CYS A 138 -23.53 -0.79 0.82
CA CYS A 138 -24.36 0.13 0.03
C CYS A 138 -23.84 1.56 -0.01
N THR A 139 -22.88 1.92 0.83
CA THR A 139 -22.36 3.29 0.96
C THR A 139 -21.47 3.71 -0.22
N GLN A 140 -20.75 2.77 -0.83
CA GLN A 140 -19.78 3.04 -1.92
C GLN A 140 -20.12 2.26 -3.20
N LYS A 141 -21.41 2.25 -3.58
CA LYS A 141 -21.94 1.35 -4.63
C LYS A 141 -21.17 1.38 -5.97
N GLU A 142 -20.75 2.55 -6.43
CA GLU A 142 -20.02 2.68 -7.70
C GLU A 142 -18.64 2.01 -7.61
N LEU A 143 -17.86 2.36 -6.58
CA LEU A 143 -16.56 1.75 -6.33
C LEU A 143 -16.68 0.24 -6.06
N ASN A 144 -17.73 -0.19 -5.35
CA ASN A 144 -17.99 -1.62 -5.11
C ASN A 144 -18.16 -2.39 -6.42
N ASN A 145 -18.94 -1.85 -7.36
CA ASN A 145 -19.14 -2.45 -8.66
C ASN A 145 -17.83 -2.51 -9.45
N GLU A 146 -17.03 -1.44 -9.41
CA GLU A 146 -15.72 -1.38 -10.09
C GLU A 146 -14.74 -2.44 -9.57
N ILE A 147 -14.67 -2.61 -8.24
CA ILE A 147 -13.85 -3.66 -7.62
C ILE A 147 -14.36 -5.05 -8.00
N LEU A 148 -15.68 -5.27 -7.97
CA LEU A 148 -16.30 -6.53 -8.35
C LEU A 148 -16.00 -6.90 -9.81
N GLU A 149 -16.21 -5.97 -10.74
CA GLU A 149 -15.91 -6.13 -12.16
C GLU A 149 -14.43 -6.44 -12.37
N THR A 150 -13.55 -5.75 -11.65
CA THR A 150 -12.11 -6.01 -11.70
C THR A 150 -11.79 -7.44 -11.25
N ILE A 151 -12.31 -7.88 -10.11
CA ILE A 151 -12.11 -9.26 -9.63
C ILE A 151 -12.61 -10.27 -10.67
N GLU A 152 -13.81 -10.07 -11.21
CA GLU A 152 -14.41 -10.95 -12.21
C GLU A 152 -13.59 -10.99 -13.51
N CYS A 153 -13.10 -9.85 -14.00
CA CYS A 153 -12.22 -9.76 -15.17
C CYS A 153 -10.94 -10.59 -15.00
N TYR A 154 -10.29 -10.50 -13.84
CA TYR A 154 -9.08 -11.29 -13.57
C TYR A 154 -9.39 -12.79 -13.43
N GLU A 155 -10.56 -13.16 -12.90
CA GLU A 155 -11.00 -14.56 -12.82
C GLU A 155 -11.30 -15.19 -14.19
N LEU A 156 -11.76 -14.39 -15.16
CA LEU A 156 -12.02 -14.87 -16.52
C LEU A 156 -10.75 -15.31 -17.26
N ASN A 157 -9.57 -14.85 -16.81
CA ASN A 157 -8.30 -15.25 -17.39
C ASN A 157 -7.91 -16.67 -16.94
N LYS A 158 -8.32 -17.68 -17.71
CA LYS A 158 -8.01 -19.10 -17.48
C LYS A 158 -6.52 -19.45 -17.42
N ASN A 159 -5.65 -18.57 -17.92
CA ASN A 159 -4.20 -18.77 -17.90
C ASN A 159 -3.53 -18.14 -16.67
N ALA A 160 -4.23 -17.26 -15.96
CA ALA A 160 -3.70 -16.66 -14.74
C ALA A 160 -3.78 -17.66 -13.58
N LYS A 161 -2.69 -17.78 -12.83
CA LYS A 161 -2.63 -18.52 -11.56
C LYS A 161 -2.38 -17.53 -10.45
N PHE A 162 -3.41 -17.26 -9.68
CA PHE A 162 -3.32 -16.41 -8.50
C PHE A 162 -2.93 -17.24 -7.29
N LYS A 163 -2.07 -16.67 -6.45
CA LYS A 163 -1.63 -17.29 -5.21
C LYS A 163 -2.76 -17.25 -4.18
N SER A 164 -2.82 -18.24 -3.30
CA SER A 164 -3.57 -18.09 -2.03
C SER A 164 -2.96 -16.95 -1.21
N ARG A 165 -3.67 -16.50 -0.16
CA ARG A 165 -3.13 -15.50 0.77
C ARG A 165 -1.79 -15.93 1.36
N GLU A 166 -1.71 -17.17 1.82
CA GLU A 166 -0.50 -17.73 2.44
C GLU A 166 0.64 -17.81 1.44
N GLU A 167 0.36 -18.31 0.23
CA GLU A 167 1.33 -18.38 -0.87
C GLU A 167 1.81 -16.99 -1.30
N TYR A 168 0.92 -15.99 -1.29
CA TYR A 168 1.27 -14.61 -1.62
C TYR A 168 2.14 -13.98 -0.55
N ILE A 169 1.81 -14.16 0.73
CA ILE A 169 2.61 -13.65 1.85
C ILE A 169 4.01 -14.27 1.82
N GLU A 170 4.10 -15.59 1.66
CA GLU A 170 5.38 -16.28 1.55
C GLU A 170 6.18 -15.78 0.34
N TYR A 171 5.53 -15.66 -0.82
CA TYR A 171 6.16 -15.10 -2.03
C TYR A 171 6.71 -13.69 -1.81
N PHE A 172 5.93 -12.82 -1.18
CA PHE A 172 6.34 -11.43 -0.94
C PHE A 172 7.57 -11.38 -0.02
N GLU A 173 7.50 -12.05 1.13
CA GLU A 173 8.55 -12.01 2.15
C GLU A 173 9.85 -12.70 1.71
N THR A 174 9.78 -13.71 0.83
CA THR A 174 10.95 -14.49 0.43
C THR A 174 11.53 -14.13 -0.93
N LYS A 175 10.75 -13.52 -1.83
CA LYS A 175 11.17 -13.23 -3.22
C LYS A 175 10.93 -11.79 -3.61
N LYS A 176 9.70 -11.28 -3.49
CA LYS A 176 9.37 -9.94 -3.98
C LYS A 176 10.14 -8.87 -3.21
N PHE A 177 10.19 -8.98 -1.88
CA PHE A 177 10.90 -8.02 -1.04
C PHE A 177 12.41 -7.98 -1.32
N GLU A 178 13.04 -9.12 -1.64
CA GLU A 178 14.46 -9.14 -2.04
C GLU A 178 14.69 -8.37 -3.35
N ALA A 179 13.76 -8.42 -4.31
CA ALA A 179 13.82 -7.59 -5.50
C ALA A 179 13.62 -6.10 -5.15
N LEU A 180 12.63 -5.77 -4.31
CA LEU A 180 12.35 -4.40 -3.87
C LEU A 180 13.53 -3.77 -3.13
N LYS A 181 14.30 -4.54 -2.35
CA LYS A 181 15.49 -4.03 -1.64
C LYS A 181 16.53 -3.44 -2.57
N PHE A 182 16.68 -3.99 -3.78
CA PHE A 182 17.63 -3.47 -4.76
C PHE A 182 17.19 -2.08 -5.24
N ASP A 183 15.90 -1.88 -5.44
CA ASP A 183 15.35 -0.60 -5.90
C ASP A 183 15.18 0.44 -4.77
N LEU A 184 15.09 -0.03 -3.51
CA LEU A 184 14.96 0.82 -2.31
C LEU A 184 16.32 1.24 -1.71
N GLY A 185 17.41 0.58 -2.10
CA GLY A 185 18.79 0.82 -1.62
C GLY A 185 19.49 1.96 -2.34
#